data_AF-A0A2V2A5X4-F1
#
_entry.id   AF-A0A2V2A5X4-F1
#
_cell.length_a   1.000
_cell.length_b   1.000
_cell.length_c   1.000
_cell.angle_alpha   90.00
_cell.angle_beta   90.00
_cell.angle_gamma   90.00
#
_symmetry.space_group_name_H-M   'P 1'
#
loop_
_entity.id
_entity.type
_entity.pdbx_description
1 polymer ?
#
loop_
_entity_poly.entity_id
_entity_poly.type
_entity_poly.pdbx_seq_one_letter_code
_entity_poly.pdbx_strand_id
1 'polypeptide(L)'
;MFNIMSDIANQTKYTRHYHPRHLLAQYAINQIATLELRSQDIVKAMGYPIKHTIPACERLRHVLSNKYLGLDGSYMDKYFTAEEFLATLFSVLDIPYMPFAEDIAQIKDAAVHAQHDNKNSSYGSVSNGYQQISEQDYEMVDRVEEYKLKKSKEC
;
A
#
# COMPACT_ATOMS: atom_id res chain seq x y z
N MET A 1 -11.00 -27.96 -5.39
CA MET A 1 -9.60 -28.05 -5.86
C MET A 1 -9.40 -26.97 -6.92
N PHE A 2 -8.85 -25.82 -6.55
CA PHE A 2 -8.51 -24.78 -7.52
C PHE A 2 -7.16 -25.13 -8.12
N ASN A 3 -7.17 -25.44 -9.41
CA ASN A 3 -6.00 -25.82 -10.16
C ASN A 3 -5.12 -24.58 -10.32
N ILE A 4 -3.91 -24.62 -9.76
CA ILE A 4 -2.87 -23.61 -9.98
C ILE A 4 -2.33 -23.85 -11.40
N MET A 5 -3.13 -23.54 -12.40
CA MET A 5 -2.59 -23.27 -13.73
C MET A 5 -2.00 -21.88 -13.65
N SER A 6 -0.68 -21.87 -13.76
CA SER A 6 0.19 -20.73 -13.96
C SER A 6 -0.18 -19.99 -15.24
N ASP A 7 -1.35 -19.35 -15.25
CA ASP A 7 -1.59 -18.23 -16.15
C ASP A 7 -0.83 -17.06 -15.55
N ILE A 8 0.41 -16.89 -16.00
CA ILE A 8 0.91 -15.54 -16.23
C ILE A 8 -0.13 -14.94 -17.17
N ALA A 9 -1.18 -14.34 -16.60
CA ALA A 9 -2.28 -13.75 -17.32
C ALA A 9 -1.67 -12.91 -18.43
N ASN A 10 -1.95 -13.25 -19.69
CA ASN A 10 -1.51 -12.52 -20.86
C ASN A 10 -1.68 -11.03 -20.54
N GLN A 11 -0.57 -10.33 -20.29
CA GLN A 11 -0.62 -9.00 -19.71
C GLN A 11 -1.43 -8.12 -20.67
N THR A 12 -2.66 -7.80 -20.27
CA THR A 12 -3.51 -6.97 -21.09
C THR A 12 -3.09 -5.51 -20.90
N LYS A 13 -3.55 -4.63 -21.79
CA LYS A 13 -3.40 -3.18 -21.58
C LYS A 13 -3.99 -2.71 -20.24
N TYR A 14 -4.91 -3.48 -19.64
CA TYR A 14 -5.56 -3.20 -18.35
C TYR A 14 -4.77 -3.74 -17.15
N THR A 15 -3.97 -4.80 -17.33
CA THR A 15 -3.35 -5.53 -16.20
C THR A 15 -1.83 -5.50 -16.15
N ARG A 16 -1.14 -5.00 -17.20
CA ARG A 16 0.33 -5.00 -17.32
C ARG A 16 1.11 -4.34 -16.18
N HIS A 17 0.47 -3.51 -15.36
CA HIS A 17 1.12 -2.77 -14.28
C HIS A 17 1.00 -3.47 -12.91
N TYR A 18 0.22 -4.56 -12.82
CA TYR A 18 0.04 -5.29 -11.57
C TYR A 18 0.96 -6.51 -11.50
N HIS A 19 1.51 -6.76 -10.32
CA HIS A 19 2.39 -7.89 -10.05
C HIS A 19 1.85 -8.64 -8.83
N PRO A 20 0.82 -9.49 -8.98
CA PRO A 20 0.14 -10.11 -7.86
C PRO A 20 1.10 -10.96 -7.03
N ARG A 21 1.03 -10.78 -5.71
CA ARG A 21 1.77 -11.58 -4.72
C ARG A 21 0.85 -12.40 -3.80
N HIS A 22 -0.44 -12.42 -4.11
CA HIS A 22 -1.48 -13.12 -3.37
C HIS A 22 -2.56 -13.65 -4.35
N LEU A 23 -3.16 -14.80 -4.06
CA LEU A 23 -4.18 -15.41 -4.92
C LEU A 23 -5.41 -14.51 -5.08
N LEU A 24 -5.85 -13.88 -4.00
CA LEU A 24 -6.96 -12.92 -4.03
C LEU A 24 -6.64 -11.68 -4.89
N ALA A 25 -5.38 -11.23 -4.93
CA ALA A 25 -4.96 -10.17 -5.84
C ALA A 25 -5.03 -10.63 -7.30
N GLN A 26 -4.58 -11.86 -7.58
CA GLN A 26 -4.66 -12.45 -8.92
C GLN A 26 -6.10 -12.58 -9.39
N TYR A 27 -7.01 -13.01 -8.51
CA TYR A 27 -8.44 -13.07 -8.81
C TYR A 27 -9.01 -11.68 -9.17
N ALA A 28 -8.70 -10.65 -8.36
CA ALA A 28 -9.12 -9.28 -8.65
C ALA A 28 -8.56 -8.75 -9.98
N ILE A 29 -7.29 -9.04 -10.30
CA ILE A 29 -6.65 -8.65 -11.57
C ILE A 29 -7.30 -9.35 -12.77
N ASN A 30 -7.66 -10.63 -12.62
CA ASN A 30 -8.38 -11.36 -13.66
C ASN A 30 -9.75 -10.73 -13.91
N GLN A 31 -10.48 -10.36 -12.85
CA GLN A 31 -11.74 -9.64 -12.99
C GLN A 31 -11.57 -8.27 -13.67
N ILE A 32 -10.49 -7.53 -13.37
CA ILE A 32 -10.16 -6.28 -14.09
C ILE A 32 -9.95 -6.54 -15.58
N ALA A 33 -9.26 -7.63 -15.95
CA ALA A 33 -9.06 -7.99 -17.34
C ALA A 33 -10.39 -8.36 -18.03
N THR A 34 -11.23 -9.16 -17.37
CA THR A 34 -12.54 -9.58 -17.88
C THR A 34 -13.50 -8.40 -18.08
N LEU A 35 -13.52 -7.45 -17.15
CA LEU A 35 -14.35 -6.26 -17.22
C LEU A 35 -13.72 -5.14 -18.08
N GLU A 36 -12.49 -5.34 -18.56
CA GLU A 36 -11.74 -4.37 -19.36
C GLU A 36 -11.61 -2.98 -18.68
N LEU A 37 -11.45 -2.96 -17.36
CA LEU A 37 -11.45 -1.73 -16.59
C LEU A 37 -10.05 -1.10 -16.53
N ARG A 38 -9.96 0.20 -16.84
CA ARG A 38 -8.74 0.97 -16.60
C ARG A 38 -8.67 1.41 -15.14
N SER A 39 -7.47 1.56 -14.60
CA SER A 39 -7.26 2.01 -13.22
C SER A 39 -8.01 3.31 -12.91
N GLN A 40 -8.05 4.27 -13.86
CA GLN A 40 -8.77 5.53 -13.67
C GLN A 40 -10.29 5.33 -13.55
N ASP A 41 -10.84 4.41 -14.32
CA ASP A 41 -12.27 4.10 -14.33
C ASP A 41 -12.67 3.40 -13.02
N ILE A 42 -11.83 2.50 -12.52
CA ILE A 42 -11.99 1.82 -11.22
C ILE A 42 -12.00 2.85 -10.09
N VAL A 43 -10.96 3.67 -9.95
CA VAL A 43 -10.87 4.61 -8.81
C VAL A 43 -11.96 5.68 -8.85
N LYS A 44 -12.42 6.06 -10.05
CA LYS A 44 -13.58 6.93 -10.21
C LYS A 44 -14.85 6.25 -9.70
N ALA A 45 -15.08 4.98 -10.06
CA ALA A 45 -16.23 4.20 -9.59
C ALA A 45 -16.18 3.96 -8.07
N MET A 46 -14.99 3.83 -7.49
CA MET A 46 -14.81 3.78 -6.03
C MET A 46 -15.18 5.08 -5.32
N GLY A 47 -15.30 6.21 -6.04
CA GLY A 47 -15.71 7.49 -5.47
C GLY A 47 -14.57 8.49 -5.20
N TYR A 48 -13.35 8.24 -5.70
CA TYR A 48 -12.27 9.21 -5.56
C TYR A 48 -12.55 10.50 -6.35
N PRO A 49 -12.20 11.68 -5.81
CA PRO A 49 -12.32 12.93 -6.54
C PRO A 49 -11.31 12.99 -7.69
N ILE A 50 -11.67 13.67 -8.78
CA ILE A 50 -10.85 13.77 -10.01
C ILE A 50 -9.42 14.27 -9.73
N LYS A 51 -9.26 15.21 -8.78
CA LYS A 51 -7.95 15.74 -8.37
C LYS A 51 -7.05 14.72 -7.66
N HIS A 52 -7.57 13.54 -7.31
CA HIS A 52 -6.88 12.48 -6.59
C HIS A 52 -6.78 11.17 -7.39
N THR A 53 -7.13 11.18 -8.68
CA THR A 53 -7.08 9.99 -9.53
C THR A 53 -5.68 9.37 -9.60
N ILE A 54 -4.63 10.18 -9.73
CA ILE A 54 -3.25 9.67 -9.85
C ILE A 54 -2.83 8.91 -8.58
N PRO A 55 -2.86 9.51 -7.37
CA PRO A 55 -2.54 8.78 -6.14
C PRO A 55 -3.42 7.56 -5.90
N ALA A 56 -4.71 7.63 -6.22
CA ALA A 56 -5.61 6.49 -6.08
C ALA A 56 -5.23 5.33 -7.03
N CYS A 57 -4.83 5.62 -8.27
CA CYS A 57 -4.33 4.61 -9.21
C CYS A 57 -3.02 3.97 -8.71
N GLU A 58 -2.12 4.77 -8.11
CA GLU A 58 -0.90 4.25 -7.49
C GLU A 58 -1.24 3.31 -6.32
N ARG A 59 -2.19 3.72 -5.45
CA ARG A 59 -2.68 2.90 -4.34
C ARG A 59 -3.28 1.59 -4.83
N LEU A 60 -4.13 1.62 -5.87
CA LEU A 60 -4.69 0.42 -6.49
C LEU A 60 -3.60 -0.53 -6.98
N ARG A 61 -2.57 0.00 -7.66
CA ARG A 61 -1.43 -0.80 -8.12
C ARG A 61 -0.66 -1.42 -6.96
N HIS A 62 -0.43 -0.64 -5.91
CA HIS A 62 0.25 -1.11 -4.70
C HIS A 62 -0.54 -2.22 -4.02
N VAL A 63 -1.84 -2.02 -3.75
CA VAL A 63 -2.73 -3.00 -3.12
C VAL A 63 -2.72 -4.32 -3.89
N LEU A 64 -2.91 -4.28 -5.22
CA LEU A 64 -2.96 -5.49 -6.05
C LEU A 64 -1.58 -6.13 -6.31
N SER A 65 -0.48 -5.47 -5.92
CA SER A 65 0.88 -6.02 -6.05
C SER A 65 1.54 -6.33 -4.70
N ASN A 66 0.90 -5.99 -3.58
CA ASN A 66 1.37 -6.26 -2.23
C ASN A 66 0.86 -7.63 -1.76
N LYS A 67 1.72 -8.39 -1.06
CA LYS A 67 1.37 -9.69 -0.47
C LYS A 67 0.25 -9.61 0.58
N TYR A 68 0.06 -8.44 1.21
CA TYR A 68 -0.95 -8.18 2.23
C TYR A 68 -2.14 -7.38 1.73
N LEU A 69 -2.27 -7.14 0.41
CA LEU A 69 -3.38 -6.36 -0.16
C LEU A 69 -3.55 -4.96 0.45
N GLY A 70 -2.47 -4.36 0.97
CA GLY A 70 -2.51 -3.08 1.68
C GLY A 70 -3.17 -3.12 3.08
N LEU A 71 -3.56 -4.31 3.58
CA LEU A 71 -4.11 -4.50 4.94
C LEU A 71 -3.05 -4.34 6.03
N ASP A 72 -1.77 -4.28 5.65
CA ASP A 72 -0.64 -3.93 6.51
C ASP A 72 -0.58 -2.43 6.87
N GLY A 73 -1.57 -1.63 6.45
CA GLY A 73 -1.57 -0.19 6.67
C GLY A 73 -0.63 0.57 5.72
N SER A 74 -0.07 -0.11 4.73
CA SER A 74 0.79 0.55 3.74
C SER A 74 -0.03 1.33 2.72
N TYR A 75 0.47 2.50 2.32
CA TYR A 75 -0.13 3.30 1.24
C TYR A 75 -1.59 3.74 1.53
N MET A 76 -1.87 4.12 2.78
CA MET A 76 -3.16 4.69 3.19
C MET A 76 -3.35 6.11 2.68
N ASP A 77 -4.62 6.52 2.54
CA ASP A 77 -5.01 7.90 2.29
C ASP A 77 -6.16 8.31 3.21
N LYS A 78 -6.64 9.55 3.07
CA LYS A 78 -7.71 10.11 3.91
C LYS A 78 -9.14 9.73 3.49
N TYR A 79 -9.31 9.05 2.36
CA TYR A 79 -10.62 8.74 1.79
C TYR A 79 -11.11 7.36 2.19
N PHE A 80 -10.19 6.39 2.30
CA PHE A 80 -10.51 5.03 2.69
C PHE A 80 -9.46 4.47 3.64
N THR A 81 -9.92 3.80 4.70
CA THR A 81 -9.10 2.83 5.43
C THR A 81 -8.69 1.66 4.51
N ALA A 82 -7.80 0.79 4.98
CA ALA A 82 -7.35 -0.38 4.21
C ALA A 82 -8.52 -1.30 3.84
N GLU A 83 -9.39 -1.57 4.81
CA GLU A 83 -10.53 -2.47 4.68
C GLU A 83 -11.62 -1.89 3.78
N GLU A 84 -11.96 -0.61 3.99
CA GLU A 84 -12.95 0.08 3.16
C GLU A 84 -12.49 0.15 1.70
N PHE A 85 -11.19 0.39 1.46
CA PHE A 85 -10.64 0.38 0.11
C PHE A 85 -10.84 -0.98 -0.56
N LEU A 86 -10.48 -2.06 0.14
CA LEU A 86 -10.58 -3.42 -0.41
C LEU A 86 -12.05 -3.83 -0.65
N ALA A 87 -12.93 -3.52 0.31
CA ALA A 87 -14.37 -3.80 0.19
C ALA A 87 -15.00 -3.02 -0.98
N THR A 88 -14.67 -1.74 -1.11
CA THR A 88 -15.17 -0.88 -2.20
C THR A 88 -14.62 -1.35 -3.55
N LEU A 89 -13.34 -1.72 -3.62
CA LEU A 89 -12.74 -2.30 -4.82
C LEU A 89 -13.48 -3.58 -5.25
N PHE A 90 -13.79 -4.47 -4.30
CA PHE A 90 -14.51 -5.70 -4.62
C PHE A 90 -15.92 -5.43 -5.12
N SER A 91 -16.60 -4.45 -4.53
CA SER A 91 -17.90 -3.99 -5.04
C SER A 91 -17.82 -3.45 -6.47
N VAL A 92 -16.77 -2.71 -6.83
CA VAL A 92 -16.58 -2.19 -8.20
C VAL A 92 -16.25 -3.30 -9.21
N LEU A 93 -15.59 -4.36 -8.76
CA LEU A 93 -15.21 -5.51 -9.60
C LEU A 93 -16.25 -6.63 -9.61
N ASP A 94 -17.43 -6.41 -9.03
CA ASP A 94 -18.49 -7.41 -8.85
C ASP A 94 -17.98 -8.71 -8.18
N ILE A 95 -17.06 -8.56 -7.22
CA ILE A 95 -16.51 -9.66 -6.43
C ILE A 95 -17.29 -9.77 -5.12
N PRO A 96 -17.92 -10.91 -4.82
CA PRO A 96 -18.61 -11.08 -3.54
C PRO A 96 -17.59 -11.08 -2.39
N TYR A 97 -17.79 -10.24 -1.38
CA TYR A 97 -16.87 -10.13 -0.24
C TYR A 97 -16.96 -11.34 0.71
N MET A 98 -18.18 -11.82 0.99
CA MET A 98 -18.46 -12.86 2.00
C MET A 98 -17.59 -14.12 1.88
N PRO A 99 -17.37 -14.70 0.68
CA PRO A 99 -16.53 -15.89 0.52
C PRO A 99 -15.06 -15.70 0.92
N PHE A 100 -14.57 -14.46 0.95
CA PHE A 100 -13.16 -14.15 1.22
C PHE A 100 -12.95 -13.47 2.58
N ALA A 101 -14.01 -13.31 3.39
CA ALA A 101 -13.93 -12.57 4.66
C ALA A 101 -12.92 -13.21 5.63
N GLU A 102 -12.89 -14.53 5.70
CA GLU A 102 -11.93 -15.27 6.55
C GLU A 102 -10.49 -15.14 6.02
N ASP A 103 -10.28 -15.32 4.72
CA ASP A 103 -8.98 -15.13 4.08
C ASP A 103 -8.44 -13.71 4.31
N ILE A 104 -9.30 -12.69 4.18
CA ILE A 104 -8.95 -11.28 4.43
C ILE A 104 -8.52 -11.06 5.88
N ALA A 105 -9.24 -11.66 6.84
CA ALA A 105 -8.89 -11.59 8.26
C ALA A 105 -7.52 -12.24 8.51
N GLN A 106 -7.26 -13.42 7.95
CA GLN A 106 -5.97 -14.10 8.09
C GLN A 106 -4.81 -13.29 7.47
N ILE A 107 -5.03 -12.67 6.30
CA ILE A 107 -4.03 -11.80 5.66
C ILE A 107 -3.71 -10.60 6.56
N LYS A 108 -4.72 -9.99 7.16
CA LYS A 108 -4.56 -8.85 8.08
C LYS A 108 -3.79 -9.26 9.33
N ASP A 109 -4.12 -10.39 9.95
CA ASP A 109 -3.40 -10.89 11.12
C ASP A 109 -1.93 -11.20 10.78
N ALA A 110 -1.68 -11.86 9.65
CA ALA A 110 -0.33 -12.13 9.17
C ALA A 110 0.47 -10.84 8.90
N ALA A 111 -0.18 -9.78 8.42
CA ALA A 111 0.43 -8.48 8.23
C ALA A 111 0.86 -7.84 9.56
N VAL A 112 -0.01 -7.88 10.58
CA VAL A 112 0.29 -7.38 11.92
C VAL A 112 1.47 -8.16 12.52
N HIS A 113 1.44 -9.49 12.49
CA HIS A 113 2.51 -10.32 13.04
C HIS A 113 3.87 -10.10 12.36
N ALA A 114 3.90 -9.96 11.03
CA ALA A 114 5.13 -9.69 10.30
C ALA A 114 5.77 -8.32 10.67
N GLN A 115 4.97 -7.34 11.11
CA GLN A 115 5.48 -6.08 11.63
C GLN A 115 6.07 -6.21 13.04
N HIS A 116 5.57 -7.16 13.84
CA HIS A 116 6.11 -7.46 15.16
C HIS A 116 7.44 -8.23 15.10
N ASP A 117 7.59 -9.17 14.18
CA ASP A 117 8.85 -9.93 14.02
C ASP A 117 10.01 -9.05 13.55
N ASN A 118 9.73 -8.04 12.71
CA ASN A 118 10.74 -7.05 12.31
C ASN A 118 11.17 -6.13 13.48
N LYS A 119 10.26 -5.87 14.44
CA LYS A 119 10.60 -5.14 15.67
C LYS A 119 11.35 -6.00 16.70
N ASN A 120 11.23 -7.32 16.64
CA ASN A 120 11.90 -8.25 17.55
C ASN A 120 13.23 -8.80 17.02
N SER A 121 13.59 -8.55 15.75
CA SER A 121 14.93 -8.81 15.20
C SER A 121 15.89 -7.63 15.43
N SER A 122 15.88 -7.04 16.63
CA SER A 122 16.90 -6.11 17.10
C SER A 122 17.09 -6.23 18.61
N TYR A 123 17.41 -7.44 19.09
CA TYR A 123 18.08 -7.60 20.38
C TYR A 123 19.22 -8.61 20.24
N GLY A 124 20.39 -8.05 19.96
CA GLY A 124 21.65 -8.76 19.88
C GLY A 124 22.84 -7.78 19.91
N SER A 125 23.22 -7.38 21.13
CA SER A 125 24.53 -6.81 21.54
C SER A 125 24.69 -5.28 21.71
N VAL A 126 24.53 -4.90 22.99
CA VAL A 126 25.14 -3.83 23.80
C VAL A 126 26.20 -2.91 23.14
N SER A 127 25.97 -1.58 23.18
CA SER A 127 26.80 -0.60 23.93
C SER A 127 26.53 0.86 23.51
N ASN A 128 26.16 1.67 24.52
CA ASN A 128 26.24 3.13 24.62
C ASN A 128 25.63 4.05 23.55
N GLY A 129 24.66 4.82 24.01
CA GLY A 129 24.60 6.26 23.72
C GLY A 129 23.47 6.68 22.79
N TYR A 130 22.50 7.36 23.41
CA TYR A 130 21.50 8.25 22.83
C TYR A 130 20.14 7.67 22.43
N GLN A 131 19.15 8.38 22.96
CA GLN A 131 17.74 8.08 23.13
C GLN A 131 16.95 8.37 21.85
N GLN A 132 15.83 7.67 21.72
CA GLN A 132 14.73 7.98 20.81
C GLN A 132 14.38 9.48 20.80
N ILE A 133 14.11 10.02 19.60
CA ILE A 133 13.34 11.26 19.46
C ILE A 133 12.06 10.90 18.70
N SER A 134 10.95 10.89 19.43
CA SER A 134 9.59 10.92 18.91
C SER A 134 9.20 12.37 18.60
N GLU A 135 8.54 12.58 17.47
CA GLU A 135 7.64 13.70 17.12
C GLU A 135 8.06 15.11 17.57
N GLN A 136 8.63 15.92 16.65
CA GLN A 136 8.44 17.39 16.54
C GLN A 136 9.29 17.97 15.38
N ASP A 137 8.89 17.74 14.13
CA ASP A 137 9.57 18.35 12.95
C ASP A 137 8.68 19.37 12.21
N TYR A 138 8.03 20.25 12.97
CA TYR A 138 7.49 21.50 12.45
C TYR A 138 8.01 22.67 13.31
N GLU A 139 9.33 22.88 13.38
CA GLU A 139 9.91 24.17 13.80
C GLU A 139 11.45 24.26 13.65
N MET A 140 12.04 23.85 12.53
CA MET A 140 13.50 24.04 12.31
C MET A 140 13.85 24.46 10.87
N VAL A 141 13.18 25.48 10.35
CA VAL A 141 13.62 26.16 9.10
C VAL A 141 14.39 27.46 9.37
N ASP A 142 14.40 27.98 10.60
CA ASP A 142 14.95 29.32 10.88
C ASP A 142 16.40 29.34 11.44
N ARG A 143 17.09 28.19 11.49
CA ARG A 143 18.49 28.12 11.97
C ARG A 143 19.53 27.66 10.94
N VAL A 144 19.12 27.46 9.69
CA VAL A 144 20.04 27.10 8.59
C VAL A 144 20.71 28.34 7.97
N GLU A 145 20.09 29.51 8.06
CA GLU A 145 20.67 30.76 7.54
C GLU A 145 21.81 31.32 8.42
N GLU A 146 21.81 31.06 9.73
CA GLU A 146 22.83 31.62 10.63
C GLU A 146 24.22 30.97 10.46
N TYR A 147 24.27 29.69 10.06
CA TYR A 147 25.54 28.97 9.86
C TYR A 147 26.22 29.25 8.51
N LYS A 148 25.53 29.87 7.54
CA LYS A 148 26.15 30.29 6.27
C LYS A 148 26.76 31.69 6.33
N LEU A 149 26.34 32.53 7.29
CA LEU A 149 26.83 33.91 7.39
C LEU A 149 28.14 34.07 8.19
N LYS A 150 28.53 33.09 9.01
CA LYS A 150 29.76 33.17 9.83
C LYS A 150 31.04 32.70 9.13
N LYS A 151 30.96 32.02 7.98
CA LYS A 151 32.14 31.49 7.27
C LYS A 151 32.77 32.45 6.25
N SER A 152 32.37 33.73 6.26
CA SER A 152 32.85 34.78 5.35
C SER A 152 33.72 35.86 6.03
N LYS A 153 34.15 35.69 7.28
CA LYS A 153 34.89 36.72 8.04
C LYS A 153 36.21 36.28 8.67
N GLU A 154 36.85 35.25 8.12
CA GLU A 154 38.25 34.97 8.41
C GLU A 154 39.04 35.11 7.11
N CYS A 155 39.40 36.37 6.82
CA CYS A 155 40.55 36.74 6.01
C CYS A 155 41.82 36.65 6.87
#